data_AF-A0A925EAZ5-F1
#
_entry.id   AF-A0A925EAZ5-F1
#
_cell.length_a   1.000
_cell.length_b   1.000
_cell.length_c   1.000
_cell.angle_alpha   90.00
_cell.angle_beta   90.00
_cell.angle_gamma   90.00
#
_symmetry.space_group_name_H-M   'P 1'
#
loop_
_entity.id
_entity.type
_entity.pdbx_description
1 polymer ?
#
loop_
_entity_poly.entity_id
_entity_poly.type
_entity_poly.pdbx_seq_one_letter_code
_entity_poly.pdbx_strand_id
1 'polypeptide(L)'
;MNDVRRYIYGTLIVFFIVVSIWLSFLFVSSCGFTLTCKRGAPQIDRTPIPTLLPATLQARETGDGVVVVSDQCQVAAVDLIGAWVEAGSSETETFQFTDINGQNCESTFEEVEPLFLEANFWYSGSFSCVSCHSVDVTISPAQLDLSSYAGIMSGSRRADAESQGTDILGGGDWNDSLLYEFISTSKDDIPGHAEIDSDLVIFAGTPLPIADPTATISPTEAPTVTPTP
;
A
#
# COMPACT_ATOMS: atom_id res chain seq x y z
N MET A 1 15.33 -41.38 57.84
CA MET A 1 15.84 -40.88 56.53
C MET A 1 14.74 -40.61 55.49
N ASN A 2 13.49 -41.04 55.69
CA ASN A 2 12.40 -40.78 54.72
C ASN A 2 11.74 -39.40 54.86
N ASP A 3 11.70 -38.81 56.06
CA ASP A 3 11.10 -37.47 56.27
C ASP A 3 11.84 -36.36 55.54
N VAL A 4 13.19 -36.35 55.62
CA VAL A 4 14.00 -35.32 54.94
C VAL A 4 13.78 -35.36 53.42
N ARG A 5 13.72 -36.56 52.83
CA ARG A 5 13.46 -36.73 51.40
C ARG A 5 12.06 -36.22 51.01
N ARG A 6 11.06 -36.45 51.87
CA ARG A 6 9.69 -35.95 51.67
C ARG A 6 9.61 -34.43 51.74
N TYR A 7 10.32 -33.80 52.68
CA TYR A 7 10.41 -32.34 52.76
C TYR A 7 11.13 -31.75 51.54
N ILE A 8 12.25 -32.34 51.12
CA ILE A 8 12.98 -31.89 49.92
C ILE A 8 12.10 -31.95 48.67
N TYR A 9 11.43 -33.07 48.41
CA TYR A 9 10.55 -33.17 47.24
C TYR A 9 9.31 -32.28 47.37
N GLY A 10 8.76 -32.11 48.57
CA GLY A 10 7.65 -31.19 48.81
C GLY A 10 8.01 -29.75 48.46
N THR A 11 9.18 -29.28 48.92
CA THR A 11 9.65 -27.92 48.61
C THR A 11 9.94 -27.75 47.11
N LEU A 12 10.55 -28.75 46.45
CA LEU A 12 10.81 -28.69 45.01
C LEU A 12 9.51 -28.59 44.20
N ILE A 13 8.50 -29.40 44.54
CA ILE A 13 7.20 -29.37 43.85
C ILE A 13 6.53 -28.00 44.02
N VAL A 14 6.50 -27.47 45.25
CA VAL A 14 5.92 -26.15 45.51
C VAL A 14 6.67 -25.06 44.74
N PHE A 15 8.00 -25.11 44.70
CA PHE A 15 8.81 -24.16 43.95
C PHE A 15 8.46 -24.16 42.46
N PHE A 16 8.39 -25.34 41.83
CA PHE A 16 8.01 -25.43 40.41
C PHE A 16 6.59 -24.91 40.15
N ILE A 17 5.63 -25.20 41.03
CA ILE A 17 4.26 -24.68 40.90
C ILE A 17 4.26 -23.16 40.96
N VAL A 18 4.97 -22.55 41.91
CA VAL A 18 5.05 -21.09 42.05
C VAL A 18 5.69 -20.45 40.83
N VAL A 19 6.80 -21.02 40.33
CA VAL A 19 7.48 -20.53 39.12
C VAL A 19 6.57 -20.64 37.90
N SER A 20 5.88 -21.77 37.71
CA SER A 20 4.94 -21.94 36.59
C SER A 20 3.78 -20.95 36.63
N ILE A 21 3.21 -20.70 37.82
CA ILE A 21 2.15 -19.69 38.01
C ILE A 21 2.69 -18.29 37.69
N TRP A 22 3.87 -17.94 38.19
CA TRP A 22 4.47 -16.64 37.95
C TRP A 22 4.80 -16.40 36.47
N LEU A 23 5.38 -17.39 35.78
CA LEU A 23 5.64 -17.33 34.35
C LEU A 23 4.35 -17.22 33.54
N SER A 24 3.30 -17.95 33.92
CA SER A 24 1.98 -17.86 33.28
C SER A 24 1.36 -16.48 33.48
N PHE A 25 1.47 -15.90 34.68
CA PHE A 25 1.00 -14.55 34.95
C PHE A 25 1.75 -13.51 34.11
N LEU A 26 3.07 -13.60 34.02
CA LEU A 26 3.86 -12.71 33.16
C LEU A 26 3.49 -12.87 31.69
N PHE A 27 3.30 -14.10 31.22
CA PHE A 27 2.88 -14.37 29.85
C PHE A 27 1.50 -13.75 29.55
N VAL A 28 0.48 -14.01 30.40
CA VAL A 28 -0.86 -13.45 30.20
C VAL A 28 -0.87 -11.93 30.32
N SER A 29 -0.11 -11.36 31.26
CA SER A 29 0.00 -9.91 31.45
C SER A 29 0.67 -9.21 30.25
N SER A 30 1.64 -9.87 29.61
CA SER A 30 2.39 -9.30 28.48
C SER A 30 1.76 -9.57 27.11
N CYS A 31 1.07 -10.70 26.95
CA CYS A 31 0.65 -11.27 25.66
C CYS A 31 -0.85 -11.61 25.56
N GLY A 32 -1.62 -11.49 26.66
CA GLY A 32 -3.02 -11.92 26.72
C GLY A 32 -3.20 -13.44 26.67
N PHE A 33 -4.39 -13.91 26.29
CA PHE A 33 -4.71 -15.34 26.12
C PHE A 33 -4.32 -15.89 24.73
N THR A 34 -3.54 -15.14 23.95
CA THR A 34 -3.16 -15.55 22.59
C THR A 34 -1.88 -16.39 22.63
N LEU A 35 -1.86 -17.49 21.86
CA LEU A 35 -0.66 -18.36 21.71
C LEU A 35 0.36 -17.79 20.71
N THR A 36 0.11 -16.59 20.18
CA THR A 36 0.88 -15.96 19.08
C THR A 36 1.59 -14.69 19.55
N CYS A 37 2.26 -14.74 20.70
CA CYS A 37 2.99 -13.58 21.21
C CYS A 37 4.33 -13.38 20.49
N LYS A 38 4.40 -12.43 19.55
CA LYS A 38 5.62 -12.02 18.84
C LYS A 38 6.33 -10.79 19.47
N ARG A 39 6.15 -10.51 20.76
CA ARG A 39 6.75 -9.32 21.42
C ARG A 39 8.25 -9.46 21.76
N GLY A 40 8.87 -10.57 21.39
CA GLY A 40 10.29 -10.87 21.65
C GLY A 40 11.24 -10.63 20.47
N ALA A 41 10.78 -10.02 19.36
CA ALA A 41 11.71 -9.55 18.35
C ALA A 41 12.52 -8.40 18.98
N PRO A 42 13.86 -8.52 19.13
CA PRO A 42 14.66 -7.40 19.60
C PRO A 42 14.43 -6.25 18.62
N GLN A 43 14.06 -5.08 19.14
CA GLN A 43 14.15 -3.85 18.37
C GLN A 43 15.60 -3.77 17.89
N ILE A 44 15.80 -3.80 16.57
CA ILE A 44 17.12 -3.61 15.98
C ILE A 44 17.52 -2.19 16.38
N ASP A 45 18.39 -2.08 17.37
CA ASP A 45 18.97 -0.83 17.79
C ASP A 45 19.84 -0.34 16.64
N ARG A 46 19.24 0.47 15.76
CA ARG A 46 19.94 1.10 14.65
C ARG A 46 20.89 2.09 15.28
N THR A 47 22.17 1.75 15.31
CA THR A 47 23.21 2.72 15.60
C THR A 47 22.96 3.94 14.72
N PRO A 48 22.96 5.16 15.28
CA PRO A 48 22.71 6.35 14.51
C PRO A 48 23.76 6.43 13.40
N ILE A 49 23.31 6.25 12.16
CA ILE A 49 24.08 6.61 10.99
C ILE A 49 24.45 8.08 11.21
N PRO A 50 25.76 8.44 11.20
CA PRO A 50 26.15 9.83 11.36
C PRO A 50 25.46 10.64 10.27
N THR A 51 24.53 11.49 10.70
CA THR A 51 23.66 12.31 9.88
C THR A 51 24.50 13.17 8.95
N LEU A 52 24.52 12.85 7.67
CA LEU A 52 24.87 13.80 6.63
C LEU A 52 23.86 13.68 5.50
N LEU A 53 22.72 14.32 5.76
CA LEU A 53 21.76 15.02 4.88
C LEU A 53 20.36 14.88 5.50
N PRO A 54 19.65 15.98 5.81
CA PRO A 54 18.37 15.91 6.49
C PRO A 54 17.31 15.37 5.52
N ALA A 55 16.93 14.10 5.69
CA ALA A 55 15.68 13.60 5.16
C ALA A 55 14.56 14.26 5.98
N THR A 56 13.87 15.23 5.39
CA THR A 56 12.59 15.78 5.89
C THR A 56 11.41 14.83 5.66
N LEU A 57 11.66 13.55 5.36
CA LEU A 57 10.62 12.54 5.27
C LEU A 57 10.18 12.16 6.69
N GLN A 58 8.95 12.52 7.03
CA GLN A 58 8.32 12.08 8.25
C GLN A 58 8.23 10.55 8.22
N ALA A 59 8.89 9.89 9.16
CA ALA A 59 8.64 8.49 9.42
C ALA A 59 7.16 8.37 9.86
N ARG A 60 6.34 7.69 9.05
CA ARG A 60 4.94 7.41 9.38
C ARG A 60 4.92 6.55 10.65
N GLU A 61 4.57 7.17 11.77
CA GLU A 61 4.32 6.46 13.02
C GLU A 61 3.06 5.60 12.85
N THR A 62 3.21 4.30 13.04
CA THR A 62 2.10 3.37 13.10
C THR A 62 1.33 3.60 14.41
N GLY A 63 0.28 4.43 14.33
CA GLY A 63 -0.91 4.36 15.18
C GLY A 63 -0.79 4.86 16.62
N ASP A 64 -1.22 6.10 16.85
CA ASP A 64 -2.21 6.37 17.89
C ASP A 64 -3.30 7.28 17.30
N GLY A 65 -4.55 7.04 17.70
CA GLY A 65 -5.75 7.47 16.99
C GLY A 65 -5.92 8.98 16.87
N VAL A 66 -5.42 9.57 15.78
CA VAL A 66 -5.90 10.84 15.24
C VAL A 66 -6.71 10.51 14.00
N VAL A 67 -8.03 10.70 14.08
CA VAL A 67 -8.88 10.77 12.89
C VAL A 67 -8.47 12.04 12.16
N VAL A 68 -7.46 11.95 11.30
CA VAL A 68 -7.28 12.92 10.24
C VAL A 68 -8.46 12.65 9.32
N VAL A 69 -9.46 13.53 9.36
CA VAL A 69 -10.43 13.63 8.26
C VAL A 69 -9.60 14.17 7.11
N SER A 70 -8.93 13.27 6.40
CA SER A 70 -8.36 13.61 5.11
C SER A 70 -9.55 13.82 4.20
N ASP A 71 -9.60 14.96 3.51
CA ASP A 71 -10.57 15.18 2.43
C ASP A 71 -10.29 14.23 1.23
N GLN A 72 -9.31 13.34 1.35
CA GLN A 72 -8.93 12.35 0.36
C GLN A 72 -9.59 10.99 0.60
N CYS A 73 -9.82 10.29 -0.50
CA CYS A 73 -10.40 8.96 -0.48
C CYS A 73 -9.40 7.89 -0.04
N GLN A 74 -9.91 6.77 0.45
CA GLN A 74 -9.08 5.63 0.85
C GLN A 74 -9.18 4.51 -0.20
N VAL A 75 -8.04 4.01 -0.66
CA VAL A 75 -7.97 2.99 -1.71
C VAL A 75 -6.73 2.13 -1.52
N ALA A 76 -6.78 0.86 -1.92
CA ALA A 76 -5.56 0.05 -1.98
C ALA A 76 -4.64 0.60 -3.08
N ALA A 77 -3.33 0.71 -2.81
CA ALA A 77 -2.39 1.29 -3.78
C ALA A 77 -2.39 0.54 -5.13
N VAL A 78 -2.57 -0.78 -5.10
CA VAL A 78 -2.68 -1.63 -6.30
C VAL A 78 -3.94 -1.28 -7.10
N ASP A 79 -5.07 -1.04 -6.42
CA ASP A 79 -6.34 -0.68 -7.05
C ASP A 79 -6.32 0.73 -7.66
N LEU A 80 -5.58 1.66 -7.05
CA LEU A 80 -5.39 3.00 -7.62
C LEU A 80 -4.63 2.94 -8.97
N ILE A 81 -3.56 2.14 -9.03
CA ILE A 81 -2.84 1.89 -10.29
C ILE A 81 -3.78 1.24 -11.30
N GLY A 82 -4.54 0.23 -10.87
CA GLY A 82 -5.51 -0.46 -11.72
C GLY A 82 -6.56 0.48 -12.32
N ALA A 83 -7.15 1.35 -11.51
CA ALA A 83 -8.14 2.32 -11.98
C ALA A 83 -7.55 3.30 -13.01
N TRP A 84 -6.29 3.73 -12.83
CA TRP A 84 -5.58 4.55 -13.81
C TRP A 84 -5.35 3.79 -15.13
N VAL A 85 -4.96 2.51 -15.04
CA VAL A 85 -4.76 1.64 -16.21
C VAL A 85 -6.05 1.42 -16.98
N GLU A 86 -7.13 1.07 -16.30
CA GLU A 86 -8.45 0.83 -16.89
C GLU A 86 -9.07 2.09 -17.50
N ALA A 87 -8.72 3.27 -16.98
CA ALA A 87 -9.12 4.56 -17.55
C ALA A 87 -8.32 4.96 -18.80
N GLY A 88 -7.36 4.14 -19.24
CA GLY A 88 -6.56 4.37 -20.45
C GLY A 88 -5.20 5.01 -20.19
N SER A 89 -4.73 5.02 -18.93
CA SER A 89 -3.39 5.44 -18.54
C SER A 89 -2.99 6.84 -18.99
N SER A 90 -3.89 7.82 -18.86
CA SER A 90 -3.59 9.21 -19.22
C SER A 90 -2.61 9.86 -18.23
N GLU A 91 -1.67 10.68 -18.72
CA GLU A 91 -0.75 11.46 -17.88
C GLU A 91 -1.47 12.64 -17.20
N THR A 92 -2.44 13.25 -17.86
CA THR A 92 -3.01 14.55 -17.43
C THR A 92 -4.51 14.51 -17.17
N GLU A 93 -5.23 13.56 -17.74
CA GLU A 93 -6.68 13.47 -17.56
C GLU A 93 -7.01 12.84 -16.21
N THR A 94 -8.12 13.27 -15.62
CA THR A 94 -8.63 12.65 -14.40
C THR A 94 -9.22 11.27 -14.71
N PHE A 95 -9.03 10.34 -13.79
CA PHE A 95 -9.70 9.05 -13.79
C PHE A 95 -10.50 8.87 -12.51
N GLN A 96 -11.54 8.03 -12.57
CA GLN A 96 -12.39 7.75 -11.41
C GLN A 96 -12.07 6.40 -10.82
N PHE A 97 -12.18 6.29 -9.50
CA PHE A 97 -12.13 5.03 -8.76
C PHE A 97 -13.16 5.05 -7.63
N THR A 98 -13.46 3.88 -7.08
CA THR A 98 -14.33 3.75 -5.91
C THR A 98 -13.48 3.50 -4.68
N ASP A 99 -13.68 4.32 -3.65
CA ASP A 99 -12.99 4.19 -2.38
C ASP A 99 -13.46 2.95 -1.60
N ILE A 100 -12.74 2.60 -0.53
CA ILE A 100 -13.11 1.45 0.33
C ILE A 100 -14.47 1.59 1.02
N ASN A 101 -15.05 2.80 1.05
CA ASN A 101 -16.36 3.10 1.62
C ASN A 101 -17.48 3.13 0.57
N GLY A 102 -17.17 2.90 -0.72
CA GLY A 102 -18.12 2.95 -1.83
C GLY A 102 -18.37 4.34 -2.41
N GLN A 103 -17.60 5.36 -2.03
CA GLN A 103 -17.65 6.70 -2.59
C GLN A 103 -16.84 6.77 -3.89
N ASN A 104 -17.39 7.42 -4.92
CA ASN A 104 -16.64 7.69 -6.15
C ASN A 104 -15.71 8.87 -5.94
N CYS A 105 -14.48 8.70 -6.39
CA CYS A 105 -13.41 9.67 -6.26
C CYS A 105 -12.71 9.85 -7.60
N GLU A 106 -12.06 10.99 -7.77
CA GLU A 106 -11.23 11.27 -8.94
C GLU A 106 -9.77 11.48 -8.53
N SER A 107 -8.85 11.03 -9.38
CA SER A 107 -7.41 11.21 -9.23
C SER A 107 -6.76 11.44 -10.60
N THR A 108 -5.45 11.68 -10.60
CA THR A 108 -4.62 11.86 -11.79
C THR A 108 -3.33 11.07 -11.65
N PHE A 109 -2.55 10.94 -12.72
CA PHE A 109 -1.26 10.24 -12.68
C PHE A 109 -0.28 10.82 -11.66
N GLU A 110 -0.40 12.10 -11.28
CA GLU A 110 0.44 12.73 -10.25
C GLU A 110 0.38 12.02 -8.89
N GLU A 111 -0.73 11.33 -8.57
CA GLU A 111 -0.84 10.53 -7.33
C GLU A 111 -0.45 9.06 -7.53
N VAL A 112 -0.39 8.59 -8.78
CA VAL A 112 0.03 7.23 -9.15
C VAL A 112 1.55 7.15 -9.24
N GLU A 113 2.19 8.20 -9.76
CA GLU A 113 3.64 8.24 -9.96
C GLU A 113 4.46 7.95 -8.68
N PRO A 114 4.16 8.55 -7.51
CA PRO A 114 4.91 8.29 -6.28
C PRO A 114 4.93 6.83 -5.85
N LEU A 115 3.94 6.03 -6.24
CA LEU A 115 3.85 4.59 -5.94
C LEU A 115 5.04 3.80 -6.53
N PHE A 116 5.64 4.32 -7.60
CA PHE A 116 6.84 3.75 -8.23
C PHE A 116 8.14 4.38 -7.73
N LEU A 117 8.08 5.66 -7.33
CA LEU A 117 9.27 6.47 -6.99
C LEU A 117 9.69 6.32 -5.53
N GLU A 118 8.75 6.12 -4.61
CA GLU A 118 9.01 6.20 -3.18
C GLU A 118 9.55 4.87 -2.61
N ALA A 119 10.68 4.98 -1.90
CA ALA A 119 11.20 3.85 -1.12
C ALA A 119 10.46 3.74 0.21
N ASN A 120 10.36 2.53 0.76
CA ASN A 120 9.57 2.20 1.95
C ASN A 120 8.06 2.44 1.80
N PHE A 121 7.56 2.56 0.58
CA PHE A 121 6.14 2.74 0.30
C PHE A 121 5.36 1.44 0.53
N TRP A 122 5.68 0.40 -0.24
CA TRP A 122 4.96 -0.88 -0.27
C TRP A 122 5.09 -1.69 1.03
N TYR A 123 6.25 -1.63 1.68
CA TYR A 123 6.48 -2.20 3.00
C TYR A 123 7.73 -1.56 3.63
N SER A 124 7.89 -1.72 4.95
CA SER A 124 9.06 -1.16 5.65
C SER A 124 10.36 -1.77 5.11
N GLY A 125 11.26 -0.92 4.62
CA GLY A 125 12.51 -1.34 4.00
C GLY A 125 12.40 -1.70 2.51
N SER A 126 11.23 -1.51 1.87
CA SER A 126 11.10 -1.73 0.43
C SER A 126 11.98 -0.74 -0.34
N PHE A 127 12.59 -1.22 -1.43
CA PHE A 127 13.17 -0.32 -2.42
C PHE A 127 12.05 0.38 -3.21
N SER A 128 12.36 1.53 -3.82
CA SER A 128 11.48 2.08 -4.85
C SER A 128 11.63 1.25 -6.13
N CYS A 129 10.58 1.18 -6.95
CA CYS A 129 10.61 0.46 -8.22
C CYS A 129 11.75 0.99 -9.12
N VAL A 130 11.94 2.32 -9.11
CA VAL A 130 12.99 3.02 -9.87
C VAL A 130 14.41 2.74 -9.40
N SER A 131 14.60 2.14 -8.23
CA SER A 131 15.93 1.72 -7.77
C SER A 131 16.53 0.64 -8.67
N CYS A 132 15.68 -0.10 -9.40
CA CYS A 132 16.11 -1.10 -10.40
C CYS A 132 15.57 -0.80 -11.80
N HIS A 133 14.36 -0.27 -11.92
CA HIS A 133 13.71 0.05 -13.20
C HIS A 133 13.81 1.54 -13.51
N SER A 134 14.98 1.95 -14.00
CA SER A 134 15.37 3.36 -14.17
C SER A 134 15.50 3.76 -15.65
N VAL A 135 15.74 5.05 -15.90
CA VAL A 135 15.97 5.60 -17.23
C VAL A 135 17.09 4.92 -18.03
N ASP A 136 18.11 4.37 -17.36
CA ASP A 136 19.15 3.60 -18.04
C ASP A 136 18.70 2.16 -18.28
N VAL A 137 18.01 1.96 -19.40
CA VAL A 137 17.50 0.64 -19.81
C VAL A 137 18.59 -0.36 -20.19
N THR A 138 19.85 0.06 -20.36
CA THR A 138 20.94 -0.87 -20.67
C THR A 138 21.36 -1.71 -19.48
N ILE A 139 21.16 -1.17 -18.27
CA ILE A 139 21.45 -1.83 -16.99
C ILE A 139 20.18 -2.21 -16.22
N SER A 140 19.05 -1.54 -16.50
CA SER A 140 17.79 -1.81 -15.81
C SER A 140 17.27 -3.20 -16.19
N PRO A 141 16.91 -4.06 -15.20
CA PRO A 141 16.32 -5.35 -15.48
C PRO A 141 15.08 -5.22 -16.36
N ALA A 142 14.94 -6.18 -17.28
CA ALA A 142 13.89 -6.18 -18.30
C ALA A 142 13.85 -4.90 -19.15
N GLN A 143 14.92 -4.10 -19.24
CA GLN A 143 14.97 -2.88 -20.06
C GLN A 143 13.77 -1.94 -19.80
N LEU A 144 13.32 -1.90 -18.54
CA LEU A 144 12.12 -1.21 -18.10
C LEU A 144 12.51 0.05 -17.32
N ASP A 145 11.81 1.15 -17.62
CA ASP A 145 11.92 2.43 -16.91
C ASP A 145 10.58 2.76 -16.26
N LEU A 146 10.54 2.86 -14.94
CA LEU A 146 9.36 3.27 -14.16
C LEU A 146 9.52 4.68 -13.56
N SER A 147 10.55 5.42 -13.96
CA SER A 147 10.88 6.74 -13.40
C SER A 147 10.17 7.91 -14.02
N SER A 148 9.38 7.68 -15.08
CA SER A 148 8.58 8.69 -15.74
C SER A 148 7.39 8.06 -16.44
N TYR A 149 6.35 8.86 -16.70
CA TYR A 149 5.21 8.46 -17.54
C TYR A 149 5.67 7.86 -18.88
N ALA A 150 6.56 8.57 -19.60
CA ALA A 150 7.07 8.11 -20.89
C ALA A 150 7.81 6.76 -20.80
N GLY A 151 8.55 6.52 -19.71
CA GLY A 151 9.19 5.24 -19.43
C GLY A 151 8.18 4.12 -19.26
N ILE A 152 7.17 4.33 -18.41
CA ILE A 152 6.09 3.36 -18.13
C ILE A 152 5.37 3.00 -19.43
N MET A 153 4.98 4.01 -20.21
CA MET A 153 4.28 3.83 -21.48
C MET A 153 5.13 3.18 -22.57
N SER A 154 6.47 3.26 -22.46
CA SER A 154 7.35 2.58 -23.40
C SER A 154 7.48 1.08 -23.17
N GLY A 155 7.09 0.61 -21.97
CA GLY A 155 7.06 -0.79 -21.59
C GLY A 155 8.43 -1.41 -21.29
N SER A 156 8.50 -2.74 -21.34
CA SER A 156 9.70 -3.53 -21.01
C SER A 156 10.34 -4.17 -22.24
N ARG A 157 11.53 -4.76 -22.12
CA ARG A 157 12.26 -5.49 -23.18
C ARG A 157 12.53 -4.64 -24.43
N ARG A 158 12.76 -3.35 -24.20
CA ARG A 158 13.03 -2.34 -25.23
C ARG A 158 14.45 -2.52 -25.76
N ALA A 159 14.69 -2.17 -27.03
CA ALA A 159 16.03 -2.23 -27.61
C ALA A 159 16.94 -1.12 -27.08
N ASP A 160 16.36 0.05 -26.85
CA ASP A 160 16.97 1.26 -26.32
C ASP A 160 15.88 2.16 -25.68
N ALA A 161 16.30 3.29 -25.09
CA ALA A 161 15.42 4.19 -24.35
C ALA A 161 14.35 4.89 -25.20
N GLU A 162 14.51 4.96 -26.52
CA GLU A 162 13.57 5.61 -27.45
C GLU A 162 12.61 4.60 -28.08
N SER A 163 12.96 3.31 -28.05
CA SER A 163 12.15 2.23 -28.60
C SER A 163 10.98 1.85 -27.69
N GLN A 164 9.91 1.38 -28.33
CA GLN A 164 8.76 0.75 -27.68
C GLN A 164 9.03 -0.74 -27.44
N GLY A 165 8.52 -1.27 -26.34
CA GLY A 165 8.73 -2.65 -25.92
C GLY A 165 7.45 -3.47 -25.77
N THR A 166 7.53 -4.44 -24.86
CA THR A 166 6.38 -5.20 -24.38
C THR A 166 5.57 -4.32 -23.45
N ASP A 167 4.29 -4.14 -23.79
CA ASP A 167 3.33 -3.45 -22.95
C ASP A 167 3.23 -4.11 -21.57
N ILE A 168 3.33 -3.29 -20.53
CA ILE A 168 3.24 -3.72 -19.13
C ILE A 168 1.88 -3.43 -18.51
N LEU A 169 1.01 -2.69 -19.20
CA LEU A 169 -0.29 -2.22 -18.72
C LEU A 169 -1.47 -3.03 -19.29
N GLY A 170 -1.20 -4.13 -20.01
CA GLY A 170 -2.22 -5.09 -20.43
C GLY A 170 -3.24 -4.54 -21.45
N GLY A 171 -2.88 -3.50 -22.20
CA GLY A 171 -3.79 -2.84 -23.13
C GLY A 171 -4.99 -2.16 -22.46
N GLY A 172 -4.86 -1.81 -21.17
CA GLY A 172 -5.93 -1.24 -20.35
C GLY A 172 -6.73 -2.28 -19.56
N ASP A 173 -6.43 -3.58 -19.69
CA ASP A 173 -6.93 -4.59 -18.76
C ASP A 173 -5.90 -4.81 -17.64
N TRP A 174 -6.20 -4.26 -16.47
CA TRP A 174 -5.27 -4.26 -15.33
C TRP A 174 -4.90 -5.69 -14.89
N ASN A 175 -5.87 -6.59 -14.83
CA ASN A 175 -5.64 -7.95 -14.31
C ASN A 175 -4.82 -8.81 -15.29
N ASP A 176 -4.85 -8.48 -16.58
CA ASP A 176 -4.04 -9.13 -17.61
C ASP A 176 -2.67 -8.44 -17.82
N SER A 177 -2.38 -7.39 -17.04
CA SER A 177 -1.14 -6.62 -17.17
C SER A 177 0.07 -7.30 -16.51
N LEU A 178 1.26 -7.15 -17.12
CA LEU A 178 2.50 -7.62 -16.51
C LEU A 178 2.79 -6.88 -15.20
N LEU A 179 2.44 -5.60 -15.12
CA LEU A 179 2.66 -4.82 -13.91
C LEU A 179 1.84 -5.37 -12.74
N TYR A 180 0.57 -5.73 -12.97
CA TYR A 180 -0.25 -6.39 -11.96
C TYR A 180 0.34 -7.72 -11.53
N GLU A 181 0.81 -8.56 -12.47
CA GLU A 181 1.43 -9.85 -12.14
C GLU A 181 2.61 -9.68 -11.17
N PHE A 182 3.47 -8.69 -11.39
CA PHE A 182 4.66 -8.46 -10.58
C PHE A 182 4.37 -7.73 -9.25
N ILE A 183 3.26 -7.01 -9.15
CA ILE A 183 2.85 -6.34 -7.90
C ILE A 183 1.99 -7.26 -7.02
N SER A 184 1.12 -8.08 -7.61
CA SER A 184 0.17 -8.93 -6.89
C SER A 184 0.74 -10.29 -6.48
N THR A 185 1.78 -10.77 -7.16
CA THR A 185 2.33 -12.12 -6.96
C THR A 185 3.81 -12.06 -6.59
N SER A 186 4.17 -12.60 -5.41
CA SER A 186 5.58 -12.71 -5.01
C SER A 186 6.38 -13.53 -6.03
N LYS A 187 7.54 -13.00 -6.42
CA LYS A 187 8.51 -13.68 -7.28
C LYS A 187 9.79 -13.88 -6.48
N ASP A 188 9.80 -14.88 -5.61
CA ASP A 188 10.89 -15.15 -4.66
C ASP A 188 12.26 -15.38 -5.33
N ASP A 189 12.26 -15.74 -6.61
CA ASP A 189 13.45 -15.93 -7.45
C ASP A 189 14.00 -14.63 -8.06
N ILE A 190 13.25 -13.52 -7.98
CA ILE A 190 13.60 -12.21 -8.54
C ILE A 190 13.89 -11.23 -7.39
N PRO A 191 15.14 -10.75 -7.25
CA PRO A 191 15.48 -9.76 -6.22
C PRO A 191 14.58 -8.52 -6.28
N GLY A 192 14.13 -8.06 -5.11
CA GLY A 192 13.29 -6.86 -5.00
C GLY A 192 11.79 -7.08 -5.24
N HIS A 193 11.36 -8.29 -5.62
CA HIS A 193 9.96 -8.63 -5.87
C HIS A 193 9.42 -9.64 -4.83
N ALA A 194 9.82 -9.44 -3.59
CA ALA A 194 9.21 -10.15 -2.46
C ALA A 194 7.76 -9.70 -2.27
N GLU A 195 6.97 -10.49 -1.55
CA GLU A 195 5.55 -10.23 -1.24
C GLU A 195 5.31 -8.75 -0.88
N ILE A 196 4.62 -8.06 -1.80
CA ILE A 196 4.13 -6.70 -1.61
C ILE A 196 2.83 -6.78 -0.82
N ASP A 197 2.60 -5.83 0.08
CA ASP A 197 1.31 -5.69 0.74
C ASP A 197 0.29 -5.13 -0.26
N SER A 198 -0.41 -6.02 -0.97
CA SER A 198 -1.45 -5.64 -1.94
C SER A 198 -2.62 -4.92 -1.28
N ASP A 199 -2.80 -5.13 0.03
CA ASP A 199 -3.85 -4.54 0.84
C ASP A 199 -3.41 -3.19 1.45
N LEU A 200 -2.25 -2.65 1.03
CA LEU A 200 -1.75 -1.35 1.49
C LEU A 200 -2.73 -0.23 1.11
N VAL A 201 -3.49 0.22 2.11
CA VAL A 201 -4.42 1.34 1.98
C VAL A 201 -3.67 2.67 2.05
N ILE A 202 -3.91 3.52 1.05
CA ILE A 202 -3.43 4.89 0.95
C ILE A 202 -4.58 5.88 0.92
N PHE A 203 -4.23 7.15 1.14
CA PHE A 203 -5.13 8.28 0.93
C PHE A 203 -4.77 8.91 -0.41
N ALA A 204 -5.72 8.91 -1.34
CA ALA A 204 -5.57 9.43 -2.69
C ALA A 204 -6.90 9.94 -3.21
N GLY A 205 -6.85 10.85 -4.17
CA GLY A 205 -7.99 11.38 -4.89
C GLY A 205 -8.86 12.31 -4.08
N THR A 206 -9.80 12.93 -4.78
CA THR A 206 -10.81 13.82 -4.20
C THR A 206 -12.19 13.18 -4.38
N PRO A 207 -13.05 13.17 -3.35
CA PRO A 207 -14.40 12.64 -3.46
C PRO A 207 -15.24 13.46 -4.44
N LEU A 208 -15.90 12.79 -5.37
CA LEU A 208 -16.87 13.43 -6.25
C LEU A 208 -18.12 13.83 -5.47
N PRO A 209 -18.80 14.93 -5.87
CA PRO A 209 -20.06 15.32 -5.26
C PRO A 209 -21.06 14.16 -5.37
N ILE A 210 -21.65 13.76 -4.24
CA ILE A 210 -22.74 12.79 -4.24
C ILE A 210 -23.87 13.41 -5.07
N ALA A 211 -24.22 12.74 -6.17
CA ALA A 211 -25.32 13.20 -7.01
C ALA A 211 -26.58 13.32 -6.16
N ASP A 212 -26.99 14.56 -5.89
CA ASP A 212 -28.15 14.86 -5.09
C ASP A 212 -29.38 14.35 -5.85
N PRO A 213 -30.15 13.37 -5.35
CA PRO A 213 -31.34 12.86 -6.04
C PRO A 213 -32.44 13.92 -6.16
N THR A 214 -32.22 15.13 -5.62
CA THR A 214 -33.14 16.26 -5.59
C THR A 214 -32.94 17.28 -6.72
N ALA A 215 -32.16 16.95 -7.76
CA ALA A 215 -32.18 17.73 -9.01
C ALA A 215 -33.53 17.51 -9.74
N THR A 216 -34.55 18.14 -9.18
CA THR A 216 -35.91 18.24 -9.68
C THR A 216 -35.85 18.74 -11.11
N ILE A 217 -36.39 17.93 -12.02
CA ILE A 217 -36.72 18.25 -13.39
C ILE A 217 -37.49 19.57 -13.36
N SER A 218 -36.85 20.68 -13.71
CA SER A 218 -37.54 21.95 -13.92
C SER A 218 -38.46 21.73 -15.13
N PRO A 219 -39.79 21.87 -15.01
CA PRO A 219 -40.67 21.67 -16.15
C PRO A 219 -40.37 22.78 -17.15
N THR A 220 -39.94 22.38 -18.35
CA THR A 220 -39.83 23.24 -19.52
C THR A 220 -41.15 24.00 -19.70
N GLU A 221 -41.07 25.32 -19.52
CA GLU A 221 -42.14 26.27 -19.77
C GLU A 221 -42.65 26.10 -21.21
N ALA A 222 -43.91 25.69 -21.36
CA ALA A 222 -44.56 25.58 -22.66
C ALA A 222 -44.78 26.98 -23.25
N PRO A 223 -44.50 27.20 -24.55
CA PRO A 223 -44.73 28.50 -25.17
C PRO A 223 -46.23 28.83 -25.20
N THR A 224 -46.59 29.93 -24.56
CA THR A 224 -47.93 30.52 -24.58
C THR A 224 -48.21 31.08 -25.97
N VAL A 225 -49.18 30.49 -26.68
CA VAL A 225 -49.69 31.00 -27.96
C VAL A 225 -50.76 32.05 -27.67
N THR A 226 -50.45 33.32 -27.95
CA THR A 226 -51.39 34.45 -27.92
C THR A 226 -52.30 34.40 -29.15
N PRO A 227 -53.64 34.43 -29.01
CA PRO A 227 -54.54 34.63 -30.14
C PRO A 227 -54.60 36.13 -30.51
N THR A 228 -54.47 36.42 -31.81
CA THR A 228 -54.59 37.79 -32.38
C THR A 228 -56.04 38.01 -32.87
N PRO A 229 -56.60 39.23 -32.76
CA PRO A 229 -57.99 39.57 -33.10
C PRO A 229 -58.36 39.49 -34.58
#